data_AF-A0A972PUE3-F1
#
_entry.id   AF-A0A972PUE3-F1
#
_cell.length_a   1.000
_cell.length_b   1.000
_cell.length_c   1.000
_cell.angle_alpha   90.00
_cell.angle_beta   90.00
_cell.angle_gamma   90.00
#
_symmetry.space_group_name_H-M   'P 1'
#
loop_
_entity.id
_entity.type
_entity.pdbx_description
1 polymer ?
#
loop_
_entity_poly.entity_id
_entity_poly.type
_entity_poly.pdbx_seq_one_letter_code
_entity_poly.pdbx_strand_id
1 'polypeptide(L)'
;MAQEITRRYRKASKKEKGRILDEFCALTGYNRSYAAGLLRKGPPAKKKGKRASLEPVGSRRGRKPIYTAEVRKHLVKVWAIMDCPCGKRLAAAMPFALEALERFGEMRLKDEVRERLLSVSASTCDRLLASERQKLRLRSRHKTRPGSLLKHQIPVRTFREWDDARVGFLEADLVGHDGGVAGGDYCQSLDATDVRSGWTELRALRNKAQVWTHKAIDDIREKLPFPLLGLDSDNGSEFINAHLLRYCEEHQITFTRSRPYRKNDSCYVEQKNWTAVRKYVGYFRYDTEEQLLLLNQLYEVLCPYLNFFQPQARLVEKVREGSRIKKRYDEPKTPYQRILEDPEVDEITKRKLRRKYKRLNPAQLMREINSLQRKLFKTVVSGSIDPHEEGEQDSTYFE
;
A
#
# COMPACT_ATOMS: atom_id res chain seq x y z
N MET A 1 -37.68 -41.57 30.28
CA MET A 1 -36.61 -42.61 30.37
C MET A 1 -35.27 -42.07 30.90
N ALA A 2 -34.63 -41.07 30.28
CA ALA A 2 -33.28 -40.62 30.67
C ALA A 2 -33.15 -40.01 32.10
N GLN A 3 -34.20 -39.38 32.63
CA GLN A 3 -34.16 -38.75 33.97
C GLN A 3 -34.19 -39.78 35.12
N GLU A 4 -34.97 -40.85 34.96
CA GLU A 4 -35.07 -41.98 35.91
C GLU A 4 -33.70 -42.67 36.06
N ILE A 5 -33.07 -43.00 34.92
CA ILE A 5 -31.76 -43.67 34.86
C ILE A 5 -30.66 -42.78 35.46
N THR A 6 -30.71 -41.46 35.20
CA THR A 6 -29.78 -40.49 35.80
C THR A 6 -29.88 -40.47 37.33
N ARG A 7 -31.10 -40.51 37.88
CA ARG A 7 -31.33 -40.51 39.33
C ARG A 7 -30.82 -41.80 39.99
N ARG A 8 -31.07 -42.94 39.34
CA ARG A 8 -30.61 -44.27 39.77
C ARG A 8 -29.08 -44.36 39.70
N TYR A 9 -28.48 -43.89 38.60
CA TYR A 9 -27.03 -43.84 38.41
C TYR A 9 -26.33 -42.99 39.48
N ARG A 10 -26.88 -41.84 39.88
CA ARG A 10 -26.24 -40.97 40.89
C ARG A 10 -26.20 -41.62 42.28
N LYS A 11 -27.25 -42.34 42.67
CA LYS A 11 -27.40 -43.00 43.97
C LYS A 11 -26.73 -44.39 44.04
N ALA A 12 -26.41 -44.99 42.90
CA ALA A 12 -25.82 -46.33 42.81
C ALA A 12 -24.36 -46.40 43.32
N SER A 13 -23.98 -47.59 43.81
CA SER A 13 -22.60 -47.94 44.15
C SER A 13 -21.71 -48.04 42.90
N LYS A 14 -20.38 -48.14 43.07
CA LYS A 14 -19.43 -48.19 41.94
C LYS A 14 -19.70 -49.36 40.97
N LYS A 15 -20.07 -50.53 41.52
CA LYS A 15 -20.35 -51.75 40.73
C LYS A 15 -21.67 -51.62 39.96
N GLU A 16 -22.68 -51.03 40.58
CA GLU A 16 -24.00 -50.78 39.97
C GLU A 16 -23.95 -49.67 38.92
N LYS A 17 -23.15 -48.62 39.14
CA LYS A 17 -22.88 -47.57 38.14
C LYS A 17 -22.30 -48.17 36.86
N GLY A 18 -21.39 -49.14 36.99
CA GLY A 18 -20.85 -49.88 35.84
C GLY A 18 -21.97 -50.52 34.99
N ARG A 19 -22.83 -51.31 35.62
CA ARG A 19 -23.95 -52.01 34.95
C ARG A 19 -24.93 -51.04 34.29
N ILE A 20 -25.33 -49.99 35.00
CA ILE A 20 -26.24 -48.95 34.47
C ILE A 20 -25.59 -48.23 33.28
N LEU A 21 -24.27 -48.04 33.30
CA LEU A 21 -23.54 -47.40 32.21
C LEU A 21 -23.44 -48.30 30.97
N ASP A 22 -23.19 -49.59 31.16
CA ASP A 22 -23.15 -50.58 30.08
C ASP A 22 -24.50 -50.67 29.37
N GLU A 23 -25.58 -50.81 30.13
CA GLU A 23 -26.95 -50.85 29.60
C GLU A 23 -27.34 -49.55 28.88
N PHE A 24 -26.99 -48.39 29.46
CA PHE A 24 -27.25 -47.10 28.85
C PHE A 24 -26.48 -46.87 27.54
N CYS A 25 -25.23 -47.34 27.46
CA CYS A 25 -24.45 -47.28 26.22
C CYS A 25 -25.03 -48.20 25.15
N ALA A 26 -25.45 -49.41 25.51
CA ALA A 26 -26.07 -50.37 24.59
C ALA A 26 -27.39 -49.83 24.00
N LEU A 27 -28.21 -49.15 24.82
CA LEU A 27 -29.50 -48.61 24.38
C LEU A 27 -29.38 -47.30 23.57
N THR A 28 -28.33 -46.50 23.78
CA THR A 28 -28.20 -45.16 23.16
C THR A 28 -27.11 -45.06 22.09
N GLY A 29 -26.22 -46.06 22.01
CA GLY A 29 -25.03 -46.02 21.15
C GLY A 29 -23.96 -45.00 21.58
N TYR A 30 -24.11 -44.37 22.75
CA TYR A 30 -23.14 -43.39 23.24
C TYR A 30 -21.88 -44.06 23.76
N ASN A 31 -20.74 -43.38 23.56
CA ASN A 31 -19.50 -43.83 24.16
C ASN A 31 -19.56 -43.71 25.70
N ARG A 32 -18.87 -44.63 26.37
CA ARG A 32 -18.89 -44.78 27.84
C ARG A 32 -18.55 -43.49 28.60
N SER A 33 -17.62 -42.71 28.07
CA SER A 33 -17.20 -41.43 28.66
C SER A 33 -18.31 -40.37 28.61
N TYR A 34 -18.95 -40.24 27.45
CA TYR A 34 -20.05 -39.31 27.21
C TYR A 34 -21.30 -39.70 28.00
N ALA A 35 -21.68 -40.99 27.98
CA ALA A 35 -22.76 -41.55 28.78
C ALA A 35 -22.57 -41.26 30.28
N ALA A 36 -21.36 -41.47 30.80
CA ALA A 36 -21.05 -41.22 32.20
C ALA A 36 -21.06 -39.72 32.53
N GLY A 37 -20.68 -38.87 31.58
CA GLY A 37 -20.81 -37.42 31.69
C GLY A 37 -22.27 -36.99 31.79
N LEU A 38 -23.11 -37.52 30.90
CA LEU A 38 -24.54 -37.22 30.82
C LEU A 38 -25.31 -37.68 32.07
N LEU A 39 -25.05 -38.90 32.55
CA LEU A 39 -25.71 -39.45 33.75
C LEU A 39 -25.19 -38.80 35.06
N ARG A 40 -23.99 -38.22 35.06
CA ARG A 40 -23.48 -37.46 36.22
C ARG A 40 -24.01 -36.04 36.25
N LYS A 41 -23.94 -35.32 35.13
CA LYS A 41 -24.21 -33.87 35.08
C LYS A 41 -25.62 -33.52 34.58
N GLY A 42 -26.35 -34.49 34.03
CA GLY A 42 -27.60 -34.28 33.31
C GLY A 42 -27.35 -33.82 31.87
N PRO A 43 -28.37 -33.84 30.99
CA PRO A 43 -28.26 -33.21 29.68
C PRO A 43 -27.94 -31.71 29.84
N PRO A 44 -27.07 -31.14 28.98
CA PRO A 44 -26.76 -29.71 29.05
C PRO A 44 -28.06 -28.92 28.95
N ALA A 45 -28.31 -28.04 29.92
CA ALA A 45 -29.50 -27.19 29.89
C ALA A 45 -29.52 -26.45 28.55
N LYS A 46 -30.57 -26.68 27.75
CA LYS A 46 -30.84 -25.86 26.56
C LYS A 46 -31.23 -24.47 27.05
N LYS A 47 -30.25 -23.63 27.41
CA LYS A 47 -30.45 -22.19 27.44
C LYS A 47 -30.70 -21.78 25.99
N LYS A 48 -31.95 -21.45 25.67
CA LYS A 48 -32.32 -20.82 24.39
C LYS A 48 -31.31 -19.68 24.13
N GLY A 49 -30.52 -19.81 23.06
CA GLY A 49 -29.69 -18.73 22.53
C GLY A 49 -28.21 -18.66 22.96
N LYS A 50 -27.69 -19.51 23.85
CA LYS A 50 -26.24 -19.57 24.09
C LYS A 50 -25.77 -21.03 24.15
N ARG A 51 -24.94 -21.44 23.18
CA ARG A 51 -24.15 -22.68 23.29
C ARG A 51 -23.44 -22.63 24.66
N ALA A 52 -23.74 -23.59 25.53
CA ALA A 52 -22.95 -23.77 26.75
C ALA A 52 -21.49 -23.94 26.30
N SER A 53 -20.62 -23.04 26.74
CA SER A 53 -19.19 -23.20 26.56
C SER A 53 -18.80 -24.52 27.21
N LEU A 54 -18.39 -25.49 26.38
CA LEU A 54 -17.51 -26.54 26.85
C LEU A 54 -16.23 -25.80 27.26
N GLU A 55 -16.13 -25.41 28.53
CA GLU A 55 -14.87 -24.99 29.14
C GLU A 55 -13.87 -26.13 28.89
N PRO A 56 -12.85 -25.94 28.04
CA PRO A 56 -11.89 -26.99 27.77
C PRO A 56 -11.15 -27.28 29.07
N VAL A 57 -11.35 -28.48 29.62
CA VAL A 57 -10.57 -29.00 30.75
C VAL A 57 -9.10 -29.02 30.31
N GLY A 58 -8.35 -28.04 30.80
CA GLY A 58 -6.96 -27.80 30.44
C GLY A 58 -6.79 -27.10 29.10
N SER A 59 -6.83 -25.76 29.08
CA SER A 59 -6.13 -25.03 28.02
C SER A 59 -4.65 -25.34 28.20
N ARG A 60 -4.14 -26.37 27.52
CA ARG A 60 -2.70 -26.50 27.30
C ARG A 60 -2.26 -25.15 26.74
N ARG A 61 -1.40 -24.42 27.48
CA ARG A 61 -0.84 -23.14 27.02
C ARG A 61 -0.48 -23.35 25.56
N GLY A 62 -1.15 -22.61 24.66
CA GLY A 62 -0.93 -22.74 23.23
C GLY A 62 0.57 -22.61 22.93
N ARG A 63 1.00 -23.14 21.77
CA ARG A 63 2.39 -23.00 21.31
C ARG A 63 2.87 -21.56 21.54
N LYS A 64 4.03 -21.40 22.19
CA LYS A 64 4.61 -20.06 22.43
C LYS A 64 4.63 -19.28 21.10
N PRO A 65 4.14 -18.03 21.07
CA PRO A 65 4.05 -17.27 19.84
C PRO A 65 5.46 -17.07 19.26
N ILE A 66 5.64 -17.46 17.99
CA ILE A 66 6.91 -17.34 17.26
C ILE A 66 7.30 -15.85 17.10
N TYR A 67 6.30 -15.00 16.89
CA TYR A 67 6.47 -13.56 16.78
C TYR A 67 6.13 -12.92 18.12
N THR A 68 7.16 -12.61 18.91
CA THR A 68 7.04 -12.00 20.23
C THR A 68 6.59 -10.53 20.12
N ALA A 69 6.28 -9.92 21.27
CA ALA A 69 5.98 -8.48 21.33
C ALA A 69 7.14 -7.62 20.82
N GLU A 70 8.39 -8.05 21.05
CA GLU A 70 9.59 -7.39 20.55
C GLU A 70 9.64 -7.41 19.01
N VAL A 71 9.40 -8.57 18.38
CA VAL A 71 9.33 -8.67 16.91
C VAL A 71 8.22 -7.80 16.35
N ARG A 72 7.03 -7.82 16.97
CA ARG A 72 5.89 -6.99 16.54
C ARG A 72 6.21 -5.49 16.63
N LYS A 73 6.88 -5.03 17.70
CA LYS A 73 7.28 -3.62 17.85
C LYS A 73 8.17 -3.16 16.69
N HIS A 74 9.18 -3.95 16.35
CA HIS A 74 10.09 -3.62 15.25
C HIS A 74 9.39 -3.71 13.88
N LEU A 75 8.51 -4.70 13.68
CA LEU A 75 7.70 -4.82 12.47
C LEU A 75 6.82 -3.58 12.25
N VAL A 76 6.19 -3.05 13.31
CA VAL A 76 5.38 -1.82 13.22
C VAL A 76 6.25 -0.62 12.86
N LYS A 77 7.46 -0.51 13.44
CA LYS A 77 8.40 0.58 13.13
C LYS A 77 8.81 0.55 11.64
N VAL A 78 9.23 -0.60 11.13
CA VAL A 78 9.57 -0.77 9.71
C VAL A 78 8.35 -0.45 8.84
N TRP A 79 7.18 -1.00 9.17
CA TRP A 79 5.95 -0.77 8.43
C TRP A 79 5.57 0.72 8.33
N ALA A 80 5.73 1.48 9.42
CA ALA A 80 5.49 2.92 9.44
C ALA A 80 6.52 3.69 8.57
N ILE A 81 7.82 3.37 8.72
CA ILE A 81 8.89 3.99 7.92
C ILE A 81 8.69 3.72 6.43
N MET A 82 8.24 2.52 6.08
CA MET A 82 7.98 2.12 4.69
C MET A 82 6.65 2.63 4.15
N ASP A 83 5.96 3.54 4.87
CA ASP A 83 4.70 4.16 4.46
C ASP A 83 3.53 3.17 4.32
N CYS A 84 3.42 2.33 5.35
CA CYS A 84 2.30 1.44 5.62
C CYS A 84 1.90 0.45 4.50
N PRO A 85 2.84 -0.19 3.77
CA PRO A 85 2.52 -1.04 2.62
C PRO A 85 1.71 -2.28 3.04
N CYS A 86 1.05 -2.94 2.08
CA CYS A 86 0.41 -4.23 2.32
C CYS A 86 1.45 -5.33 2.63
N GLY A 87 1.06 -6.43 3.27
CA GLY A 87 1.96 -7.47 3.73
C GLY A 87 2.86 -8.05 2.63
N LYS A 88 2.36 -8.18 1.40
CA LYS A 88 3.16 -8.63 0.24
C LYS A 88 4.32 -7.70 -0.07
N ARG A 89 4.05 -6.39 -0.15
CA ARG A 89 5.05 -5.36 -0.39
C ARG A 89 6.00 -5.21 0.80
N LEU A 90 5.48 -5.29 2.03
CA LEU A 90 6.29 -5.20 3.24
C LEU A 90 7.28 -6.37 3.37
N ALA A 91 6.82 -7.60 3.11
CA ALA A 91 7.67 -8.78 3.16
C ALA A 91 8.81 -8.69 2.12
N ALA A 92 8.49 -8.27 0.89
CA ALA A 92 9.50 -8.02 -0.14
C ALA A 92 10.47 -6.89 0.24
N ALA A 93 9.99 -5.86 0.95
CA ALA A 93 10.83 -4.77 1.41
C ALA A 93 11.76 -5.12 2.58
N MET A 94 11.41 -6.13 3.37
CA MET A 94 12.03 -6.40 4.66
C MET A 94 13.56 -6.52 4.59
N PRO A 95 14.17 -7.28 3.66
CA PRO A 95 15.62 -7.47 3.64
C PRO A 95 16.39 -6.16 3.47
N PHE A 96 16.03 -5.37 2.46
CA PHE A 96 16.74 -4.12 2.17
C PHE A 96 16.32 -2.97 3.09
N ALA A 97 15.11 -2.99 3.65
CA ALA A 97 14.69 -2.00 4.64
C ALA A 97 15.47 -2.18 5.94
N LEU A 98 15.61 -3.41 6.44
CA LEU A 98 16.39 -3.69 7.65
C LEU A 98 17.86 -3.33 7.45
N GLU A 99 18.46 -3.74 6.34
CA GLU A 99 19.86 -3.40 6.02
C GLU A 99 20.09 -1.89 6.03
N ALA A 100 19.20 -1.11 5.39
CA ALA A 100 19.31 0.34 5.38
C ALA A 100 19.12 0.96 6.77
N LEU A 101 18.15 0.49 7.55
CA LEU A 101 17.87 1.02 8.88
C LEU A 101 18.98 0.69 9.88
N GLU A 102 19.59 -0.49 9.79
CA GLU A 102 20.76 -0.87 10.60
C GLU A 102 21.98 -0.05 10.21
N ARG A 103 22.23 0.15 8.90
CA ARG A 103 23.36 0.96 8.40
C ARG A 103 23.37 2.39 8.94
N PHE A 104 22.21 3.01 9.11
CA PHE A 104 22.08 4.36 9.65
C PHE A 104 21.82 4.40 11.16
N GLY A 105 21.88 3.26 11.86
CA GLY A 105 21.65 3.21 13.30
C GLY A 105 20.22 3.51 13.74
N GLU A 106 19.26 3.51 12.82
CA GLU A 106 17.83 3.74 13.11
C GLU A 106 17.22 2.57 13.90
N MET A 107 17.82 1.39 13.80
CA MET A 107 17.40 0.17 14.49
C MET A 107 18.62 -0.63 14.96
N ARG A 108 18.52 -1.19 16.18
CA ARG A 108 19.47 -2.18 16.70
C ARG A 108 18.65 -3.42 17.02
N LEU A 109 18.88 -4.49 16.26
CA LEU A 109 18.14 -5.75 16.39
C LEU A 109 19.05 -6.82 17.00
N LYS A 110 18.46 -7.66 17.85
CA LYS A 110 19.08 -8.95 18.20
C LYS A 110 18.95 -9.88 16.99
N ASP A 111 19.93 -10.77 16.81
CA ASP A 111 19.97 -11.70 15.66
C ASP A 111 18.67 -12.51 15.53
N GLU A 112 18.15 -13.03 16.65
CA GLU A 112 16.88 -13.77 16.64
C GLU A 112 15.72 -12.91 16.12
N VAL A 113 15.61 -11.64 16.55
CA VAL A 113 14.54 -10.73 16.10
C VAL A 113 14.69 -10.43 14.61
N ARG A 114 15.93 -10.22 14.15
CA ARG A 114 16.25 -9.97 12.74
C ARG A 114 15.84 -11.16 11.87
N GLU A 115 16.20 -12.38 12.26
CA GLU A 115 15.81 -13.60 11.55
C GLU A 115 14.28 -13.78 11.49
N ARG A 116 13.57 -13.49 12.59
CA ARG A 116 12.10 -13.55 12.61
C ARG A 116 11.47 -12.50 11.68
N LEU A 117 12.03 -11.29 11.61
CA LEU A 117 11.55 -10.27 10.69
C LEU A 117 11.82 -10.68 9.24
N LEU A 118 13.00 -11.22 8.92
CA LEU A 118 13.33 -11.65 7.56
C LEU A 118 12.50 -12.86 7.10
N SER A 119 12.10 -13.74 8.01
CA SER A 119 11.30 -14.94 7.71
C SER A 119 9.78 -14.72 7.74
N VAL A 120 9.32 -13.51 8.08
CA VAL A 120 7.89 -13.24 8.20
C VAL A 120 7.20 -13.31 6.83
N SER A 121 6.13 -14.10 6.73
CA SER A 121 5.35 -14.18 5.51
C SER A 121 4.42 -12.97 5.34
N ALA A 122 4.07 -12.64 4.10
CA ALA A 122 3.14 -11.56 3.77
C ALA A 122 1.81 -11.62 4.53
N SER A 123 1.20 -12.81 4.63
CA SER A 123 -0.05 -13.01 5.37
C SER A 123 0.13 -12.84 6.88
N THR A 124 1.32 -13.14 7.41
CA THR A 124 1.64 -12.93 8.82
C THR A 124 1.87 -11.46 9.12
N CYS A 125 2.54 -10.71 8.24
CA CYS A 125 2.61 -9.25 8.32
C CYS A 125 1.21 -8.64 8.46
N ASP A 126 0.30 -8.99 7.55
CA ASP A 126 -1.05 -8.42 7.56
C ASP A 126 -1.84 -8.77 8.83
N ARG A 127 -1.68 -9.99 9.37
CA ARG A 127 -2.30 -10.38 10.65
C ARG A 127 -1.71 -9.61 11.84
N LEU A 128 -0.38 -9.51 11.93
CA LEU A 128 0.31 -8.84 13.05
C LEU A 128 0.04 -7.33 13.09
N LEU A 129 -0.12 -6.72 11.91
CA LEU A 129 -0.35 -5.28 11.72
C LEU A 129 -1.84 -4.91 11.67
N ALA A 130 -2.76 -5.88 11.69
CA ALA A 130 -4.19 -5.64 11.51
C ALA A 130 -4.75 -4.58 12.49
N SER A 131 -4.37 -4.66 13.77
CA SER A 131 -4.81 -3.68 14.78
C SER A 131 -4.20 -2.30 14.57
N GLU A 132 -2.95 -2.20 14.09
CA GLU A 132 -2.35 -0.90 13.78
C GLU A 132 -3.01 -0.25 12.56
N ARG A 133 -3.29 -1.05 11.51
CA ARG A 133 -4.08 -0.59 10.36
C ARG A 133 -5.46 -0.10 10.77
N GLN A 134 -6.10 -0.75 11.74
CA GLN A 134 -7.40 -0.34 12.24
C GLN A 134 -7.34 1.03 12.93
N LYS A 135 -6.25 1.35 13.64
CA LYS A 135 -6.06 2.68 14.26
C LYS A 135 -5.93 3.78 13.21
N LEU A 136 -5.29 3.49 12.07
CA LEU A 136 -5.15 4.44 10.95
C LEU A 136 -6.44 4.63 10.13
N ARG A 137 -7.43 3.73 10.26
CA ARG A 137 -8.72 3.93 9.60
C ARG A 137 -9.45 5.05 10.31
N LEU A 138 -9.47 6.23 9.69
CA LEU A 138 -10.44 7.27 10.00
C LEU A 138 -11.84 6.62 10.02
N ARG A 139 -12.55 6.73 11.15
CA ARG A 139 -13.92 6.23 11.29
C ARG A 139 -14.84 7.13 10.46
N SER A 140 -14.85 6.95 9.15
CA SER A 140 -15.83 7.62 8.31
C SER A 140 -17.22 7.08 8.62
N ARG A 141 -18.16 7.98 8.92
CA ARG A 141 -19.60 7.67 9.08
C ARG A 141 -20.35 7.57 7.74
N HIS A 142 -19.65 7.67 6.60
CA HIS A 142 -20.29 7.69 5.28
C HIS A 142 -20.08 6.38 4.50
N LYS A 143 -21.20 5.81 4.02
CA LYS A 143 -21.27 4.58 3.21
C LYS A 143 -21.22 4.86 1.70
N THR A 144 -20.35 5.76 1.22
CA THR A 144 -20.14 5.89 -0.23
C THR A 144 -19.10 4.84 -0.66
N ARG A 145 -19.62 3.67 -1.04
CA ARG A 145 -18.85 2.70 -1.83
C ARG A 145 -18.64 3.31 -3.23
N PRO A 146 -17.41 3.37 -3.75
CA PRO A 146 -17.20 3.70 -5.16
C PRO A 146 -17.99 2.71 -6.02
N GLY A 147 -18.84 3.22 -6.91
CA GLY A 147 -19.74 2.42 -7.74
C GLY A 147 -19.00 1.38 -8.58
N SER A 148 -19.44 0.14 -8.50
CA SER A 148 -18.91 -1.01 -9.26
C SER A 148 -19.61 -1.24 -10.60
N LEU A 149 -20.35 -0.26 -11.11
CA LEU A 149 -21.17 -0.40 -12.31
C LEU A 149 -20.44 0.22 -13.51
N LEU A 150 -20.30 -0.58 -14.58
CA LEU A 150 -19.75 -0.28 -15.93
C LEU A 150 -18.25 -0.49 -16.22
N LYS A 151 -17.40 -0.97 -15.30
CA LYS A 151 -15.99 -1.31 -15.65
C LYS A 151 -15.77 -2.75 -16.15
N HIS A 152 -16.76 -3.64 -16.04
CA HIS A 152 -16.56 -5.08 -16.25
C HIS A 152 -17.03 -5.62 -17.61
N GLN A 153 -17.51 -4.81 -18.55
CA GLN A 153 -18.07 -5.31 -19.83
C GLN A 153 -17.22 -5.02 -21.07
N ILE A 154 -16.04 -4.41 -20.94
CA ILE A 154 -15.16 -4.14 -22.08
C ILE A 154 -14.07 -5.23 -22.14
N PRO A 155 -13.95 -5.98 -23.25
CA PRO A 155 -12.81 -6.85 -23.48
C PRO A 155 -11.52 -6.02 -23.46
N VAL A 156 -10.63 -6.32 -22.51
CA VAL A 156 -9.30 -5.72 -22.46
C VAL A 156 -8.44 -6.50 -23.44
N ARG A 157 -8.10 -5.89 -24.58
CA ARG A 157 -7.08 -6.44 -25.47
C ARG A 157 -5.70 -5.99 -24.97
N THR A 158 -5.03 -6.98 -24.40
CA THR A 158 -3.63 -7.39 -24.59
C THR A 158 -2.59 -6.29 -24.80
N PHE A 159 -1.78 -6.11 -23.75
CA PHE A 159 -0.32 -5.94 -23.79
C PHE A 159 0.36 -6.24 -25.14
N ARG A 160 1.42 -5.46 -25.45
CA ARG A 160 2.21 -5.31 -26.69
C ARG A 160 1.77 -4.07 -27.46
N GLU A 161 2.45 -2.94 -27.27
CA GLU A 161 3.70 -2.62 -28.00
C GLU A 161 4.96 -2.38 -27.13
N TRP A 162 4.88 -2.57 -25.80
CA TRP A 162 5.96 -2.20 -24.87
C TRP A 162 6.60 -3.36 -24.10
N ASP A 163 6.29 -4.62 -24.46
CA ASP A 163 6.99 -5.79 -23.87
C ASP A 163 8.51 -5.75 -24.17
N ASP A 164 8.92 -5.10 -25.26
CA ASP A 164 10.32 -4.85 -25.63
C ASP A 164 10.81 -3.45 -25.22
N ALA A 165 10.01 -2.65 -24.51
CA ALA A 165 10.44 -1.31 -24.11
C ALA A 165 11.64 -1.44 -23.18
N ARG A 166 12.74 -0.78 -23.54
CA ARG A 166 13.94 -0.68 -22.70
C ARG A 166 13.68 0.31 -21.56
N VAL A 167 14.52 0.32 -20.53
CA VAL A 167 14.51 1.43 -19.57
C VAL A 167 14.83 2.73 -20.33
N GLY A 168 14.09 3.80 -20.06
CA GLY A 168 14.24 5.10 -20.72
C GLY A 168 12.98 5.59 -21.42
N PHE A 169 11.88 4.86 -21.40
CA PHE A 169 10.63 5.35 -21.96
C PHE A 169 9.62 5.68 -20.85
N LEU A 170 9.20 6.94 -20.80
CA LEU A 170 8.32 7.47 -19.76
C LEU A 170 6.89 7.64 -20.27
N GLU A 171 5.92 7.29 -19.42
CA GLU A 171 4.57 7.86 -19.49
C GLU A 171 4.53 9.11 -18.62
N ALA A 172 4.00 10.21 -19.17
CA ALA A 172 3.90 11.49 -18.49
C ALA A 172 2.45 12.01 -18.46
N ASP A 173 2.06 12.57 -17.31
CA ASP A 173 0.74 13.17 -17.10
C ASP A 173 0.81 14.37 -16.14
N LEU A 174 -0.17 15.27 -16.22
CA LEU A 174 -0.33 16.39 -15.30
C LEU A 174 -1.44 16.11 -14.28
N VAL A 175 -1.10 16.28 -13.01
CA VAL A 175 -2.04 16.22 -11.88
C VAL A 175 -2.33 17.63 -11.38
N GLY A 176 -3.55 18.12 -11.63
CA GLY A 176 -3.97 19.46 -11.22
C GLY A 176 -4.27 19.61 -9.73
N HIS A 177 -3.80 20.69 -9.13
CA HIS A 177 -4.10 21.06 -7.75
C HIS A 177 -5.09 22.23 -7.69
N ASP A 178 -6.29 21.99 -8.20
CA ASP A 178 -7.36 22.98 -8.32
C ASP A 178 -8.28 23.06 -7.08
N GLY A 179 -8.17 22.12 -6.15
CA GLY A 179 -9.07 22.03 -5.00
C GLY A 179 -10.52 21.72 -5.36
N GLY A 180 -10.82 21.27 -6.58
CA GLY A 180 -12.17 21.14 -7.11
C GLY A 180 -12.72 22.38 -7.82
N VAL A 181 -11.93 23.46 -7.93
CA VAL A 181 -12.30 24.69 -8.66
C VAL A 181 -11.28 24.95 -9.77
N ALA A 182 -11.62 24.55 -10.99
CA ALA A 182 -10.74 24.63 -12.16
C ALA A 182 -10.52 26.06 -12.71
N GLY A 183 -11.07 27.08 -12.07
CA GLY A 183 -10.89 28.48 -12.45
C GLY A 183 -9.55 29.05 -11.97
N GLY A 184 -9.00 29.98 -12.75
CA GLY A 184 -7.73 30.66 -12.46
C GLY A 184 -6.50 29.79 -12.67
N ASP A 185 -5.33 30.37 -12.39
CA ASP A 185 -4.06 29.64 -12.40
C ASP A 185 -3.88 28.86 -11.10
N TYR A 186 -3.36 27.65 -11.21
CA TYR A 186 -3.03 26.78 -10.10
C TYR A 186 -1.95 25.80 -10.52
N CYS A 187 -1.18 25.34 -9.54
CA CYS A 187 -0.07 24.44 -9.73
C CYS A 187 -0.53 23.11 -10.30
N GLN A 188 0.33 22.54 -11.14
CA GLN A 188 0.21 21.17 -11.66
C GLN A 188 1.39 20.36 -11.13
N SER A 189 1.26 19.04 -11.13
CA SER A 189 2.40 18.15 -10.95
C SER A 189 2.56 17.24 -12.15
N LEU A 190 3.70 17.35 -12.80
CA LEU A 190 4.12 16.41 -13.83
C LEU A 190 4.58 15.14 -13.13
N ASP A 191 3.86 14.05 -13.37
CA ASP A 191 4.27 12.69 -13.02
C ASP A 191 4.83 12.03 -14.28
N ALA A 192 6.14 11.76 -14.29
CA ALA A 192 6.78 11.03 -15.37
C ALA A 192 7.32 9.70 -14.83
N THR A 193 6.78 8.59 -15.34
CA THR A 193 7.11 7.25 -14.86
C THR A 193 7.61 6.36 -15.99
N ASP A 194 8.79 5.76 -15.78
CA ASP A 194 9.37 4.78 -16.71
C ASP A 194 8.55 3.49 -16.75
N VAL A 195 8.17 3.07 -17.96
CA VAL A 195 7.24 1.96 -18.17
C VAL A 195 7.86 0.62 -17.80
N ARG A 196 9.19 0.43 -17.86
CA ARG A 196 9.87 -0.87 -17.59
C ARG A 196 10.35 -1.07 -16.15
N SER A 197 10.84 -0.03 -15.50
CA SER A 197 11.32 -0.05 -14.12
C SER A 197 10.28 0.50 -13.14
N GLY A 198 9.36 1.37 -13.58
CA GLY A 198 8.44 2.09 -12.69
C GLY A 198 9.14 3.22 -11.94
N TRP A 199 10.31 3.65 -12.41
CA TRP A 199 11.04 4.82 -11.89
C TRP A 199 10.20 6.06 -12.12
N THR A 200 9.91 6.80 -11.05
CA THR A 200 9.02 7.96 -11.10
C THR A 200 9.80 9.22 -10.75
N GLU A 201 9.67 10.24 -11.57
CA GLU A 201 10.14 11.61 -11.34
C GLU A 201 8.94 12.55 -11.30
N LEU A 202 8.91 13.44 -10.31
CA LEU A 202 7.83 14.41 -10.11
C LEU A 202 8.39 15.83 -10.18
N ARG A 203 7.68 16.74 -10.84
CA ARG A 203 7.96 18.18 -10.80
C ARG A 203 6.68 18.94 -10.59
N ALA A 204 6.71 19.97 -9.74
CA ALA A 204 5.60 20.91 -9.63
C ALA A 204 5.80 22.08 -10.59
N LEU A 205 4.72 22.44 -11.27
CA LEU A 205 4.64 23.46 -12.30
C LEU A 205 3.70 24.54 -11.81
N ARG A 206 4.00 25.79 -12.17
CA ARG A 206 3.17 26.94 -11.79
C ARG A 206 1.73 26.82 -12.31
N ASN A 207 1.58 26.36 -13.55
CA ASN A 207 0.30 26.07 -14.19
C ASN A 207 0.53 25.10 -15.36
N LYS A 208 -0.51 24.82 -16.14
CA LYS A 208 -0.48 23.89 -17.29
C LYS A 208 0.16 24.47 -18.57
N ALA A 209 0.81 25.62 -18.50
CA ALA A 209 1.41 26.23 -19.69
C ALA A 209 2.59 25.37 -20.23
N GLN A 210 2.67 25.29 -21.55
CA GLN A 210 3.65 24.48 -22.28
C GLN A 210 5.11 24.78 -21.89
N VAL A 211 5.43 26.05 -21.61
CA VAL A 211 6.79 26.47 -21.21
C VAL A 211 7.25 25.79 -19.91
N TRP A 212 6.33 25.61 -18.95
CA TRP A 212 6.64 24.97 -17.67
C TRP A 212 6.74 23.46 -17.85
N THR A 213 5.87 22.86 -18.66
CA THR A 213 5.90 21.43 -18.98
C THR A 213 7.21 21.06 -19.67
N HIS A 214 7.60 21.83 -20.68
CA HIS A 214 8.87 21.64 -21.38
C HIS A 214 10.07 21.75 -20.44
N LYS A 215 10.14 22.81 -19.62
CA LYS A 215 11.22 22.99 -18.64
C LYS A 215 11.30 21.82 -17.65
N ALA A 216 10.14 21.30 -17.22
CA ALA A 216 10.10 20.17 -16.30
C ALA A 216 10.56 18.85 -16.97
N ILE A 217 10.18 18.61 -18.23
CA ILE A 217 10.64 17.44 -19.00
C ILE A 217 12.16 17.49 -19.19
N ASP A 218 12.71 18.66 -19.51
CA ASP A 218 14.14 18.85 -19.68
C ASP A 218 14.92 18.59 -18.39
N ASP A 219 14.46 19.14 -17.26
CA ASP A 219 15.05 18.87 -15.94
C ASP A 219 14.97 17.38 -15.54
N ILE A 220 13.87 16.70 -15.89
CA ILE A 220 13.74 15.25 -15.66
C ILE A 220 14.76 14.50 -16.50
N ARG A 221 14.85 14.80 -17.80
CA ARG A 221 15.81 14.17 -18.72
C ARG A 221 17.25 14.28 -18.21
N GLU A 222 17.66 15.46 -17.74
CA GLU A 222 19.01 15.69 -17.21
C GLU A 222 19.30 14.92 -15.92
N LYS A 223 18.28 14.73 -15.07
CA LYS A 223 18.43 14.08 -13.75
C LYS A 223 18.19 12.58 -13.77
N LEU A 224 17.59 12.04 -14.83
CA LEU A 224 17.39 10.61 -14.97
C LEU A 224 18.73 9.88 -14.89
N PRO A 225 18.77 8.70 -14.24
CA PRO A 225 20.00 7.92 -14.18
C PRO A 225 20.32 7.22 -15.52
N PHE A 226 19.39 7.22 -16.47
CA PHE A 226 19.48 6.59 -17.78
C PHE A 226 18.94 7.55 -18.86
N PRO A 227 19.28 7.34 -20.14
CA PRO A 227 18.78 8.20 -21.23
C PRO A 227 17.26 8.16 -21.35
N LEU A 228 16.65 9.32 -21.63
CA LEU A 228 15.26 9.40 -22.06
C LEU A 228 15.19 9.02 -23.55
N LEU A 229 14.59 7.88 -23.84
CA LEU A 229 14.45 7.29 -25.18
C LEU A 229 13.08 7.58 -25.81
N GLY A 230 12.06 7.73 -24.98
CA GLY A 230 10.72 8.05 -25.44
C GLY A 230 9.85 8.64 -24.35
N LEU A 231 8.86 9.40 -24.82
CA LEU A 231 7.88 10.08 -23.99
C LEU A 231 6.50 9.81 -24.56
N ASP A 232 5.63 9.18 -23.78
CA ASP A 232 4.22 9.00 -24.09
C ASP A 232 3.39 9.93 -23.21
N SER A 233 2.56 10.76 -23.83
CA SER A 233 1.65 11.66 -23.11
C SER A 233 0.20 11.45 -23.53
N ASP A 234 -0.71 12.03 -22.74
CA ASP A 234 -2.10 12.14 -23.15
C ASP A 234 -2.27 13.16 -24.30
N ASN A 235 -3.52 13.38 -24.72
CA ASN A 235 -3.83 14.34 -25.79
C ASN A 235 -3.98 15.79 -25.30
N GLY A 236 -3.44 16.13 -24.12
CA GLY A 236 -3.46 17.48 -23.56
C GLY A 236 -2.67 18.48 -24.42
N SER A 237 -3.17 19.71 -24.53
CA SER A 237 -2.50 20.77 -25.30
C SER A 237 -1.20 21.26 -24.64
N GLU A 238 -1.01 20.95 -23.36
CA GLU A 238 0.24 21.10 -22.62
C GLU A 238 1.40 20.28 -23.20
N PHE A 239 1.10 19.11 -23.78
CA PHE A 239 2.08 18.18 -24.36
C PHE A 239 2.05 18.21 -25.89
N ILE A 240 0.86 18.27 -26.50
CA ILE A 240 0.71 18.33 -27.95
C ILE A 240 0.96 19.76 -28.45
N ASN A 241 2.23 20.09 -28.65
CA ASN A 241 2.66 21.35 -29.25
C ASN A 241 3.94 21.20 -30.08
N ALA A 242 4.14 22.13 -31.03
CA ALA A 242 5.27 22.08 -31.96
C ALA A 242 6.64 22.23 -31.28
N HIS A 243 6.69 22.88 -30.11
CA HIS A 243 7.93 23.04 -29.35
C HIS A 243 8.38 21.72 -28.74
N LEU A 244 7.48 20.97 -28.09
CA LEU A 244 7.81 19.67 -27.50
C LEU A 244 8.14 18.64 -28.57
N LEU A 245 7.41 18.63 -29.70
CA LEU A 245 7.74 17.76 -30.82
C LEU A 245 9.17 18.03 -31.33
N ARG A 246 9.51 19.31 -31.59
CA ARG A 246 10.84 19.69 -32.05
C ARG A 246 11.92 19.32 -31.04
N TYR A 247 11.69 19.59 -29.75
CA TYR A 247 12.61 19.20 -28.68
C TYR A 247 12.86 17.68 -28.68
N CYS A 248 11.79 16.88 -28.83
CA CYS A 248 11.91 15.44 -28.92
C CYS A 248 12.70 15.01 -30.17
N GLU A 249 12.46 15.63 -31.33
CA GLU A 249 13.23 15.36 -32.56
C GLU A 249 14.72 15.72 -32.40
N GLU A 250 15.03 16.91 -31.86
CA GLU A 250 16.40 17.40 -31.62
C GLU A 250 17.18 16.50 -30.65
N HIS A 251 16.49 15.88 -29.69
CA HIS A 251 17.09 15.01 -28.69
C HIS A 251 16.88 13.51 -28.96
N GLN A 252 16.36 13.17 -30.14
CA GLN A 252 16.12 11.79 -30.57
C GLN A 252 15.24 10.99 -29.59
N ILE A 253 14.26 11.67 -28.98
CA ILE A 253 13.26 11.10 -28.09
C ILE A 253 12.05 10.70 -28.93
N THR A 254 11.65 9.44 -28.85
CA THR A 254 10.43 8.96 -29.51
C THR A 254 9.21 9.54 -28.79
N PHE A 255 8.48 10.45 -29.43
CA PHE A 255 7.28 11.06 -28.86
C PHE A 255 6.02 10.38 -29.39
N THR A 256 5.22 9.79 -28.48
CA THR A 256 3.95 9.14 -28.80
C THR A 256 2.79 9.76 -28.02
N ARG A 257 1.57 9.53 -28.51
CA ARG A 257 0.34 9.98 -27.86
C ARG A 257 -0.65 8.85 -27.71
N SER A 258 -1.42 8.88 -26.62
CA SER A 258 -2.58 8.00 -26.44
C SER A 258 -3.61 8.14 -27.57
N ARG A 259 -4.33 7.06 -27.90
CA ARG A 259 -5.34 7.10 -28.97
C ARG A 259 -6.58 7.87 -28.51
N PRO A 260 -7.22 8.67 -29.39
CA PRO A 260 -8.48 9.34 -29.07
C PRO A 260 -9.53 8.36 -28.52
N TYR A 261 -10.18 8.75 -27.42
CA TYR A 261 -11.26 7.99 -26.76
C TYR A 261 -10.87 6.65 -26.12
N ARG A 262 -9.58 6.39 -25.88
CA ARG A 262 -9.09 5.20 -25.15
C ARG A 262 -8.42 5.55 -23.82
N LYS A 263 -9.23 5.75 -22.78
CA LYS A 263 -8.79 6.07 -21.40
C LYS A 263 -7.86 5.03 -20.74
N ASN A 264 -7.69 3.84 -21.31
CA ASN A 264 -6.81 2.80 -20.73
C ASN A 264 -5.40 2.79 -21.34
N ASP A 265 -5.08 3.69 -22.26
CA ASP A 265 -3.76 3.74 -22.89
C ASP A 265 -2.69 4.28 -21.90
N SER A 266 -3.05 5.16 -20.95
CA SER A 266 -2.14 5.76 -19.95
C SER A 266 -2.18 5.07 -18.57
N CYS A 267 -2.35 3.74 -18.55
CA CYS A 267 -2.70 3.01 -17.33
C CYS A 267 -1.61 3.06 -16.23
N TYR A 268 -0.33 3.21 -16.58
CA TYR A 268 0.74 3.22 -15.58
C TYR A 268 0.80 4.57 -14.88
N VAL A 269 0.76 5.66 -15.63
CA VAL A 269 0.77 7.01 -15.05
C VAL A 269 -0.52 7.32 -14.27
N GLU A 270 -1.71 6.86 -14.70
CA GLU A 270 -2.95 7.07 -13.94
C GLU A 270 -2.89 6.45 -12.52
N GLN A 271 -2.30 5.25 -12.39
CA GLN A 271 -2.09 4.63 -11.08
C GLN A 271 -1.05 5.42 -10.27
N LYS A 272 -0.04 5.97 -10.93
CA LYS A 272 1.06 6.71 -10.32
C LYS A 272 0.62 8.08 -9.83
N ASN A 273 -0.25 8.78 -10.54
CA ASN A 273 -0.87 10.02 -10.08
C ASN A 273 -1.47 9.87 -8.67
N TRP A 274 -2.16 8.77 -8.38
CA TRP A 274 -2.65 8.54 -7.02
C TRP A 274 -1.51 8.17 -6.06
N THR A 275 -0.69 7.19 -6.41
CA THR A 275 0.31 6.60 -5.49
C THR A 275 1.54 7.47 -5.23
N ALA A 276 1.91 8.36 -6.15
CA ALA A 276 3.09 9.22 -6.14
C ALA A 276 2.75 10.69 -5.88
N VAL A 277 1.58 11.17 -6.33
CA VAL A 277 1.15 12.57 -6.11
C VAL A 277 0.06 12.65 -5.03
N ARG A 278 -1.18 12.22 -5.33
CA ARG A 278 -2.35 12.48 -4.46
C ARG A 278 -2.22 11.92 -3.05
N LYS A 279 -1.56 10.78 -2.88
CA LYS A 279 -1.30 10.22 -1.55
C LYS A 279 -0.51 11.19 -0.66
N TYR A 280 0.42 11.95 -1.25
CA TYR A 280 1.34 12.81 -0.51
C TYR A 280 0.88 14.25 -0.43
N VAL A 281 0.17 14.77 -1.43
CA VAL A 281 -0.24 16.20 -1.46
C VAL A 281 -1.76 16.39 -1.42
N GLY A 282 -2.55 15.32 -1.42
CA GLY A 282 -4.01 15.41 -1.33
C GLY A 282 -4.66 15.99 -2.59
N TYR A 283 -5.85 16.57 -2.39
CA TYR A 283 -6.68 17.18 -3.43
C TYR A 283 -6.86 18.68 -3.17
N PHE A 284 -5.92 19.32 -2.48
CA PHE A 284 -6.01 20.74 -2.15
C PHE A 284 -5.74 21.62 -3.37
N ARG A 285 -6.13 22.89 -3.26
CA ARG A 285 -5.72 23.92 -4.20
C ARG A 285 -4.33 24.42 -3.83
N TYR A 286 -3.44 24.50 -4.84
CA TYR A 286 -2.13 25.12 -4.70
C TYR A 286 -1.94 26.14 -5.81
N ASP A 287 -1.77 27.41 -5.50
CA ASP A 287 -1.66 28.49 -6.49
C ASP A 287 -0.71 29.62 -6.07
N THR A 288 0.04 29.46 -4.98
CA THR A 288 1.08 30.41 -4.55
C THR A 288 2.49 29.92 -4.88
N GLU A 289 3.43 30.87 -4.99
CA GLU A 289 4.86 30.56 -5.21
C GLU A 289 5.45 29.76 -4.04
N GLU A 290 5.05 30.06 -2.80
CA GLU A 290 5.45 29.30 -1.61
C GLU A 290 5.04 27.82 -1.73
N GLN A 291 3.79 27.57 -2.14
CA GLN A 291 3.28 26.20 -2.33
C GLN A 291 4.01 25.48 -3.46
N LEU A 292 4.28 26.16 -4.58
CA LEU A 292 5.07 25.62 -5.68
C LEU A 292 6.48 25.19 -5.22
N LEU A 293 7.15 26.03 -4.43
CA LEU A 293 8.46 25.72 -3.85
C LEU A 293 8.39 24.53 -2.89
N LEU A 294 7.41 24.50 -1.98
CA LEU A 294 7.22 23.39 -1.04
C LEU A 294 6.90 22.07 -1.74
N LEU A 295 6.11 22.09 -2.82
CA LEU A 295 5.83 20.91 -3.65
C LEU A 295 7.12 20.37 -4.28
N ASN A 296 7.95 21.23 -4.88
CA ASN A 296 9.21 20.81 -5.47
C ASN A 296 10.20 20.27 -4.42
N GLN A 297 10.32 20.93 -3.25
CA GLN A 297 11.13 20.42 -2.14
C GLN A 297 10.64 19.04 -1.65
N LEU A 298 9.32 18.83 -1.58
CA LEU A 298 8.75 17.53 -1.25
C LEU A 298 9.14 16.48 -2.29
N TYR A 299 9.06 16.81 -3.58
CA TYR A 299 9.38 15.89 -4.67
C TYR A 299 10.86 15.51 -4.74
N GLU A 300 11.78 16.41 -4.37
CA GLU A 300 13.21 16.11 -4.28
C GLU A 300 13.52 14.99 -3.27
N VAL A 301 12.77 14.92 -2.17
CA VAL A 301 12.91 13.87 -1.14
C VAL A 301 12.06 12.65 -1.49
N LEU A 302 10.85 12.87 -2.03
CA LEU A 302 9.88 11.82 -2.32
C LEU A 302 10.32 10.91 -3.47
N CYS A 303 10.86 11.44 -4.57
CA CYS A 303 11.26 10.61 -5.72
C CYS A 303 12.32 9.57 -5.33
N PRO A 304 13.43 9.91 -4.62
CA PRO A 304 14.34 8.92 -4.07
C PRO A 304 13.65 7.90 -3.15
N TYR A 305 12.72 8.34 -2.30
CA TYR A 305 11.98 7.44 -1.42
C TYR A 305 11.15 6.41 -2.21
N LEU A 306 10.40 6.87 -3.23
CA LEU A 306 9.61 6.02 -4.12
C LEU A 306 10.49 5.05 -4.91
N ASN A 307 11.60 5.54 -5.48
CA ASN A 307 12.41 4.77 -6.41
C ASN A 307 13.31 3.74 -5.73
N PHE A 308 13.83 4.05 -4.53
CA PHE A 308 14.79 3.17 -3.84
C PHE A 308 14.16 2.29 -2.75
N PHE A 309 13.02 2.69 -2.17
CA PHE A 309 12.45 2.00 -1.01
C PHE A 309 11.02 1.51 -1.20
N GLN A 310 10.26 1.99 -2.18
CA GLN A 310 8.88 1.52 -2.39
C GLN A 310 8.82 0.38 -3.41
N PRO A 311 8.64 -0.89 -3.00
CA PRO A 311 8.52 -1.99 -3.95
C PRO A 311 7.19 -1.90 -4.67
N GLN A 312 7.17 -2.22 -5.96
CA GLN A 312 6.00 -2.15 -6.82
C GLN A 312 5.77 -3.51 -7.48
N ALA A 313 4.49 -3.90 -7.59
CA ALA A 313 4.09 -5.11 -8.27
C ALA A 313 3.39 -4.73 -9.59
N ARG A 314 3.82 -5.37 -10.68
CA ARG A 314 3.29 -5.20 -12.03
C ARG A 314 2.29 -6.30 -12.33
N LEU A 315 1.24 -5.94 -13.06
CA LEU A 315 0.26 -6.89 -13.54
C LEU A 315 0.89 -7.71 -14.68
N VAL A 316 1.12 -8.99 -14.46
CA VAL A 316 1.70 -9.91 -15.47
C VAL A 316 0.60 -10.52 -16.32
N GLU A 317 -0.54 -10.82 -15.71
CA GLU A 317 -1.62 -11.53 -16.41
C GLU A 317 -2.99 -11.09 -15.89
N LYS A 318 -3.94 -10.98 -16.81
CA LYS A 318 -5.34 -10.69 -16.49
C LYS A 318 -6.22 -11.63 -17.29
N VAL A 319 -6.76 -12.65 -16.63
CA VAL A 319 -7.66 -13.64 -17.24
C VAL A 319 -9.09 -13.34 -16.80
N ARG A 320 -10.03 -13.41 -17.75
CA ARG A 320 -11.46 -13.32 -17.47
C ARG A 320 -12.08 -14.71 -17.52
N GLU A 321 -12.59 -15.17 -16.38
CA GLU A 321 -13.34 -16.42 -16.25
C GLU A 321 -14.80 -16.05 -15.95
N GLY A 322 -15.62 -15.98 -17.01
CA GLY A 322 -17.02 -15.52 -16.92
C GLY A 322 -17.15 -14.09 -16.40
N SER A 323 -17.74 -13.93 -15.21
CA SER A 323 -17.90 -12.64 -14.52
C SER A 323 -16.70 -12.28 -13.62
N ARG A 324 -15.75 -13.20 -13.39
CA ARG A 324 -14.60 -12.98 -12.52
C ARG A 324 -13.37 -12.58 -13.32
N ILE A 325 -12.62 -11.60 -12.80
CA ILE A 325 -11.32 -11.21 -13.34
C ILE A 325 -10.25 -11.69 -12.37
N LYS A 326 -9.39 -12.58 -12.84
CA LYS A 326 -8.21 -13.04 -12.10
C LYS A 326 -6.99 -12.24 -12.58
N LYS A 327 -6.30 -11.60 -11.63
CA LYS A 327 -5.09 -10.83 -11.89
C LYS A 327 -3.89 -11.52 -11.24
N ARG A 328 -2.84 -11.77 -12.01
CA ARG A 328 -1.56 -12.28 -11.52
C ARG A 328 -0.54 -11.15 -11.59
N TYR A 329 0.15 -10.93 -10.49
CA TYR A 329 1.18 -9.91 -10.35
C TYR A 329 2.54 -10.58 -10.19
N ASP A 330 3.60 -9.88 -10.56
CA ASP A 330 4.96 -10.30 -10.28
C ASP A 330 5.33 -10.11 -8.80
N GLU A 331 6.56 -10.50 -8.46
CA GLU A 331 7.13 -10.23 -7.15
C GLU A 331 7.39 -8.73 -6.98
N PRO A 332 6.99 -8.11 -5.85
CA PRO A 332 7.21 -6.69 -5.65
C PRO A 332 8.71 -6.34 -5.60
N LYS A 333 9.15 -5.44 -6.48
CA LYS A 333 10.53 -4.91 -6.52
C LYS A 333 10.52 -3.39 -6.63
N THR A 334 11.51 -2.72 -6.05
CA THR A 334 11.65 -1.26 -6.21
C THR A 334 12.10 -0.94 -7.64
N PRO A 335 11.81 0.26 -8.17
CA PRO A 335 12.35 0.69 -9.45
C PRO A 335 13.87 0.59 -9.53
N TYR A 336 14.56 0.97 -8.45
CA TYR A 336 16.00 0.77 -8.31
C TYR A 336 16.43 -0.69 -8.51
N GLN A 337 15.77 -1.66 -7.86
CA GLN A 337 16.09 -3.08 -8.03
C GLN A 337 15.86 -3.54 -9.47
N ARG A 338 14.76 -3.11 -10.11
CA ARG A 338 14.47 -3.47 -11.50
C ARG A 338 15.55 -2.94 -12.45
N ILE A 339 16.02 -1.71 -12.25
CA ILE A 339 17.13 -1.15 -13.05
C ILE A 339 18.43 -1.95 -12.85
N LEU A 340 18.73 -2.37 -11.62
CA LEU A 340 19.94 -3.16 -11.36
C LEU A 340 19.89 -4.55 -12.00
N GLU A 341 18.71 -5.15 -12.07
CA GLU A 341 18.46 -6.45 -12.69
C GLU A 341 18.35 -6.37 -14.21
N ASP A 342 18.13 -5.19 -14.77
CA ASP A 342 17.98 -4.99 -16.20
C ASP A 342 19.33 -5.21 -16.93
N PRO A 343 19.44 -6.20 -17.84
CA PRO A 343 20.69 -6.47 -18.56
C PRO A 343 21.07 -5.35 -19.54
N GLU A 344 20.11 -4.52 -19.95
CA GLU A 344 20.34 -3.49 -20.97
C GLU A 344 20.81 -2.15 -20.38
N VAL A 345 20.76 -2.01 -19.06
CA VAL A 345 21.29 -0.85 -18.35
C VAL A 345 22.77 -1.08 -18.05
N ASP A 346 23.59 -0.09 -18.39
CA ASP A 346 25.04 -0.18 -18.26
C ASP A 346 25.50 -0.20 -16.78
N GLU A 347 26.67 -0.79 -16.54
CA GLU A 347 27.24 -0.93 -15.20
C GLU A 347 27.69 0.40 -14.58
N ILE A 348 27.95 1.45 -15.37
CA ILE A 348 28.29 2.77 -14.84
C ILE A 348 27.06 3.36 -14.16
N THR A 349 25.90 3.30 -14.81
CA THR A 349 24.59 3.69 -14.27
C THR A 349 24.25 2.90 -13.01
N LYS A 350 24.34 1.56 -13.06
CA LYS A 350 24.10 0.70 -11.89
C LYS A 350 25.01 1.05 -10.71
N ARG A 351 26.30 1.31 -10.96
CA ARG A 351 27.26 1.72 -9.92
C ARG A 351 26.93 3.09 -9.33
N LYS A 352 26.52 4.07 -10.15
CA LYS A 352 26.04 5.38 -9.66
C LYS A 352 24.82 5.21 -8.75
N LEU A 353 23.85 4.39 -9.16
CA LEU A 353 22.65 4.10 -8.37
C LEU A 353 22.98 3.40 -7.04
N ARG A 354 23.89 2.40 -7.04
CA ARG A 354 24.35 1.75 -5.80
C ARG A 354 25.01 2.73 -4.84
N ARG A 355 25.82 3.67 -5.35
CA ARG A 355 26.44 4.74 -4.54
C ARG A 355 25.39 5.66 -3.94
N LYS A 356 24.38 6.06 -4.73
CA LYS A 356 23.25 6.87 -4.24
C LYS A 356 22.47 6.11 -3.15
N TYR A 357 22.09 4.85 -3.40
CA TYR A 357 21.36 4.00 -2.45
C TYR A 357 22.05 3.91 -1.07
N LYS A 358 23.38 3.71 -1.04
CA LYS A 358 24.14 3.61 0.22
C LYS A 358 24.04 4.87 1.09
N ARG A 359 23.81 6.04 0.48
CA ARG A 359 23.68 7.35 1.16
C ARG A 359 22.25 7.67 1.60
N LEU A 360 21.25 6.93 1.13
CA LEU A 360 19.85 7.20 1.45
C LEU A 360 19.42 6.47 2.72
N ASN A 361 18.93 7.22 3.70
CA ASN A 361 18.31 6.71 4.91
C ASN A 361 16.78 6.78 4.79
N PRO A 362 16.06 5.63 4.68
CA PRO A 362 14.61 5.64 4.50
C PRO A 362 13.84 6.26 5.68
N ALA A 363 14.35 6.17 6.90
CA ALA A 363 13.70 6.80 8.06
C ALA A 363 13.84 8.32 8.02
N GLN A 364 15.02 8.82 7.63
CA GLN A 364 15.24 10.26 7.46
C GLN A 364 14.36 10.82 6.33
N LEU A 365 14.36 10.17 5.15
CA LEU A 365 13.50 10.57 4.03
C LEU A 365 12.03 10.66 4.46
N MET A 366 11.53 9.66 5.19
CA MET A 366 10.15 9.66 5.69
C MET A 366 9.89 10.81 6.69
N ARG A 367 10.85 11.14 7.58
CA ARG A 367 10.72 12.29 8.49
C ARG A 367 10.67 13.61 7.73
N GLU A 368 11.51 13.78 6.72
CA GLU A 368 11.55 14.98 5.86
C GLU A 368 10.27 15.12 5.04
N ILE A 369 9.79 14.04 4.40
CA ILE A 369 8.50 13.99 3.70
C ILE A 369 7.37 14.45 4.62
N ASN A 370 7.23 13.86 5.81
CA ASN A 370 6.19 14.24 6.77
C ASN A 370 6.33 15.69 7.26
N SER A 371 7.55 16.23 7.32
CA SER A 371 7.79 17.62 7.69
C SER A 371 7.32 18.57 6.59
N LEU A 372 7.70 18.31 5.34
CA LEU A 372 7.33 19.10 4.18
C LEU A 372 5.82 19.05 3.92
N GLN A 373 5.19 17.88 4.05
CA GLN A 373 3.74 17.75 3.96
C GLN A 373 3.02 18.60 5.01
N ARG A 374 3.49 18.61 6.27
CA ARG A 374 2.90 19.46 7.31
C ARG A 374 3.02 20.95 6.99
N LYS A 375 4.18 21.40 6.47
CA LYS A 375 4.37 22.78 6.03
C LYS A 375 3.42 23.13 4.88
N LEU A 376 3.38 22.29 3.84
CA LEU A 376 2.51 22.47 2.69
C LEU A 376 1.03 22.54 3.09
N PHE A 377 0.56 21.60 3.92
CA PHE A 377 -0.84 21.58 4.36
C PHE A 377 -1.20 22.76 5.27
N LYS A 378 -0.24 23.27 6.05
CA LYS A 378 -0.46 24.48 6.83
C LYS A 378 -0.80 25.68 5.95
N THR A 379 -0.13 25.84 4.80
CA THR A 379 -0.40 26.96 3.86
C THR A 379 -1.82 26.93 3.29
N VAL A 380 -2.45 25.76 3.20
CA VAL A 380 -3.82 25.62 2.70
C VAL A 380 -4.82 25.97 3.80
N VAL A 381 -4.59 25.48 5.02
CA VAL A 381 -5.48 25.73 6.16
C VAL A 381 -5.46 27.20 6.57
N SER A 382 -4.29 27.86 6.54
CA SER A 382 -4.19 29.30 6.86
C SER A 382 -4.77 30.21 5.79
N GLY A 383 -4.89 29.75 4.54
CA GLY A 383 -5.52 30.50 3.45
C GLY A 383 -7.04 30.33 3.38
N SER A 384 -7.63 29.51 4.25
CA SER A 384 -9.08 29.23 4.29
C SER A 384 -9.86 30.10 5.29
N ILE A 385 -9.20 31.05 5.96
CA ILE A 385 -9.83 31.98 6.90
C ILE A 385 -9.80 33.37 6.27
N ASP A 386 -10.91 33.76 5.66
CA ASP A 386 -11.20 35.16 5.35
C ASP A 386 -11.48 35.87 6.70
N PRO A 387 -10.77 36.96 7.09
CA PRO A 387 -10.90 37.58 8.41
C PRO A 387 -12.24 38.28 8.71
N HIS A 388 -13.27 38.08 7.90
CA HIS A 388 -14.55 38.79 8.01
C HIS A 388 -15.75 37.95 8.45
N GLU A 389 -15.56 36.70 8.88
CA GLU A 389 -16.59 35.95 9.59
C GLU A 389 -16.07 35.47 10.96
N GLU A 390 -15.84 36.43 11.86
CA GLU A 390 -15.84 36.14 13.30
C GLU A 390 -17.28 35.85 13.75
N GLY A 391 -17.62 34.58 13.79
CA GLY A 391 -18.73 34.04 14.56
C GLY A 391 -18.17 33.08 15.62
N GLU A 392 -18.24 33.51 16.87
CA GLU A 392 -17.99 32.77 18.12
C GLU A 392 -18.19 31.24 18.01
N GLN A 393 -17.19 30.45 18.42
CA GLN A 393 -17.31 29.55 19.58
C GLN A 393 -16.10 28.65 19.82
N ASP A 394 -15.59 28.79 21.04
CA ASP A 394 -14.98 27.81 21.95
C ASP A 394 -13.65 27.11 21.61
N SER A 395 -12.63 27.70 22.23
CA SER A 395 -11.46 27.03 22.80
C SER A 395 -11.84 25.87 23.73
N THR A 396 -11.21 24.71 23.54
CA THR A 396 -10.61 23.85 24.59
C THR A 396 -10.08 22.57 23.94
N TYR A 397 -9.20 21.87 24.65
CA TYR A 397 -8.57 20.57 24.34
C TYR A 397 -7.19 20.61 23.66
N PHE A 398 -6.17 20.96 24.43
CA PHE A 398 -4.92 20.18 24.52
C PHE A 398 -4.28 20.42 25.89
N GLU A 399 -4.40 19.42 26.77
CA GLU A 399 -3.40 19.05 27.78
C GLU A 399 -2.95 17.62 27.50
#